data_AF-A0A6P1ELA6-F1
#
_entry.id   AF-A0A6P1ELA6-F1
#
_cell.length_a   1.000
_cell.length_b   1.000
_cell.length_c   1.000
_cell.angle_alpha   90.00
_cell.angle_beta   90.00
_cell.angle_gamma   90.00
#
_symmetry.space_group_name_H-M   'P 1'
#
loop_
_entity.id
_entity.type
_entity.pdbx_description
1 polymer ?
#
loop_
_entity_poly.entity_id
_entity_poly.type
_entity_poly.pdbx_seq_one_letter_code
_entity_poly.pdbx_strand_id
1 'polypeptide(L)'
;MTTLTALLIILLILMIIVGGKTGLKSYLSVVINACLIILVALLISWGVNIILVGIIFIPLKLLTIIYLGTHDYTVAKNAFLTALCVSLIVMLIIILLESLAQTQGFGDQAGEELIGLSLNVGISFAQIAILVAIFSMLGAIAEASVAMSAGLLELKRHDPNITQKQLIKSGNEVGSDVLGTAMNTILFGLFGSFLPIFIWYMRLNYSLFEILNDKLFVDEFLIIVYSFIGVLLTVPLTTILLAHTLTHNELKK
;
A
#
# COMPACT_ATOMS: atom_id res chain seq x y z
N MET A 1 -13.48 26.53 -12.01
CA MET A 1 -12.58 25.47 -11.49
C MET A 1 -13.45 24.39 -10.88
N THR A 2 -13.22 23.11 -11.17
CA THR A 2 -13.96 22.04 -10.48
C THR A 2 -13.50 21.98 -9.02
N THR A 3 -14.36 21.53 -8.12
CA THR A 3 -14.04 21.38 -6.67
C THR A 3 -12.77 20.56 -6.47
N LEU A 4 -12.55 19.53 -7.30
CA LEU A 4 -11.34 18.72 -7.30
C LEU A 4 -10.08 19.55 -7.58
N THR A 5 -10.10 20.38 -8.63
CA THR A 5 -8.94 21.23 -8.96
C THR A 5 -8.65 22.22 -7.83
N ALA A 6 -9.69 22.77 -7.19
CA ALA A 6 -9.51 23.66 -6.05
C ALA A 6 -8.85 22.95 -4.85
N LEU A 7 -9.30 21.74 -4.50
CA LEU A 7 -8.71 20.96 -3.41
C LEU A 7 -7.25 20.55 -3.69
N LEU A 8 -6.93 20.17 -4.93
CA LEU A 8 -5.55 19.84 -5.31
C LEU A 8 -4.61 21.05 -5.17
N ILE A 9 -5.07 22.25 -5.53
CA ILE A 9 -4.29 23.48 -5.37
C ILE A 9 -4.13 23.85 -3.91
N ILE A 10 -5.19 23.74 -3.10
CA ILE A 10 -5.12 23.97 -1.65
C ILE A 10 -4.11 22.99 -1.02
N LEU A 11 -4.18 21.71 -1.38
CA LEU A 11 -3.25 20.69 -0.90
C LEU A 11 -1.81 21.04 -1.28
N LEU A 12 -1.55 21.41 -2.54
CA LEU A 12 -0.23 21.84 -3.00
C LEU A 12 0.31 23.01 -2.17
N ILE A 13 -0.51 24.05 -1.98
CA ILE A 13 -0.12 25.24 -1.21
C ILE A 13 0.22 24.86 0.23
N LEU A 14 -0.64 24.09 0.90
CA LEU A 14 -0.43 23.65 2.28
C LEU A 14 0.83 22.78 2.41
N MET A 15 1.05 21.84 1.49
CA MET A 15 2.24 21.00 1.49
C MET A 15 3.51 21.84 1.29
N ILE A 16 3.51 22.82 0.40
CA ILE A 16 4.65 23.73 0.22
C ILE A 16 4.89 24.58 1.47
N ILE A 17 3.84 25.09 2.11
CA ILE A 17 3.96 25.92 3.33
C ILE A 17 4.58 25.11 4.48
N VAL A 18 4.10 23.87 4.70
CA VAL A 18 4.55 23.04 5.83
C VAL A 18 5.87 22.32 5.53
N GLY A 19 6.01 21.74 4.35
CA GLY A 19 7.13 20.86 3.99
C GLY A 19 8.17 21.50 3.07
N GLY A 20 7.99 22.75 2.65
CA GLY A 20 8.91 23.45 1.75
C GLY A 20 9.17 22.69 0.45
N LYS A 21 10.47 22.49 0.12
CA LYS A 21 10.90 21.73 -1.06
C LYS A 21 10.43 20.28 -1.04
N THR A 22 10.27 19.70 0.14
CA THR A 22 9.86 18.29 0.24
C THR A 22 8.36 18.15 0.21
N GLY A 23 7.62 19.14 0.73
CA GLY A 23 6.19 19.25 0.49
C GLY A 23 5.87 19.20 -1.01
N LEU A 24 6.64 19.94 -1.83
CA LEU A 24 6.51 19.88 -3.30
C LEU A 24 6.83 18.49 -3.86
N LYS A 25 7.92 17.85 -3.41
CA LYS A 25 8.29 16.49 -3.87
C LYS A 25 7.22 15.45 -3.49
N SER A 26 6.71 15.50 -2.27
CA SER A 26 5.65 14.61 -1.80
C SER A 26 4.35 14.84 -2.56
N TYR A 27 3.99 16.09 -2.88
CA TYR A 27 2.85 16.38 -3.74
C TYR A 27 3.04 15.79 -5.15
N LEU A 28 4.22 15.99 -5.76
CA LEU A 28 4.56 15.37 -7.04
C LEU A 28 4.50 13.84 -6.96
N SER A 29 4.86 13.25 -5.82
CA SER A 29 4.75 11.80 -5.60
C SER A 29 3.30 11.34 -5.73
N VAL A 30 2.37 12.02 -5.05
CA VAL A 30 0.94 11.71 -5.11
C VAL A 30 0.42 11.82 -6.54
N VAL A 31 0.75 12.92 -7.24
CA VAL A 31 0.32 13.14 -8.63
C VAL A 31 0.89 12.07 -9.57
N ILE A 32 2.18 11.77 -9.48
CA ILE A 32 2.83 10.74 -10.31
C ILE A 32 2.21 9.37 -10.03
N ASN A 33 2.02 8.99 -8.76
CA ASN A 33 1.40 7.71 -8.42
C ASN A 33 -0.05 7.61 -8.94
N ALA A 34 -0.83 8.70 -8.89
CA ALA A 34 -2.17 8.74 -9.47
C ALA A 34 -2.12 8.55 -11.00
N CYS A 35 -1.21 9.25 -11.69
CA CYS A 35 -0.98 9.08 -13.13
C CYS A 35 -0.51 7.65 -13.48
N LEU A 36 0.34 7.03 -12.66
CA LEU A 36 0.80 5.66 -12.87
C LEU A 36 -0.35 4.66 -12.79
N ILE A 37 -1.28 4.83 -11.84
CA ILE A 37 -2.46 3.97 -11.72
C ILE A 37 -3.34 4.10 -12.97
N ILE A 38 -3.57 5.32 -13.45
CA ILE A 38 -4.33 5.56 -14.69
C ILE A 38 -3.63 4.94 -15.90
N LEU A 39 -2.30 5.09 -15.99
CA LEU A 39 -1.51 4.50 -17.08
C LEU A 39 -1.56 2.97 -17.06
N VAL A 40 -1.47 2.35 -15.88
CA VAL A 40 -1.64 0.90 -15.70
C VAL A 40 -2.99 0.43 -16.24
N ALA A 41 -4.07 1.12 -15.87
CA ALA A 41 -5.42 0.81 -16.37
C ALA A 41 -5.52 0.94 -17.90
N LEU A 42 -4.94 2.00 -18.49
CA LEU A 42 -4.91 2.20 -19.93
C LEU A 42 -4.13 1.11 -20.66
N LEU A 43 -2.95 0.73 -20.17
CA LEU A 43 -2.13 -0.32 -20.78
C LEU A 43 -2.85 -1.67 -20.78
N ILE A 44 -3.50 -2.03 -19.67
CA ILE A 44 -4.29 -3.25 -19.58
C ILE A 44 -5.47 -3.19 -20.54
N SER A 45 -6.15 -2.04 -20.62
CA SER A 45 -7.24 -1.82 -21.58
C SER A 45 -6.80 -1.92 -23.04
N TRP A 46 -5.55 -1.60 -23.37
CA TRP A 46 -4.97 -1.77 -24.71
C TRP A 46 -4.49 -3.20 -24.98
N GLY A 47 -4.71 -4.14 -24.05
CA GLY A 47 -4.36 -5.54 -24.22
C GLY A 47 -2.93 -5.89 -23.82
N VAL A 48 -2.20 -4.99 -23.15
CA VAL A 48 -0.88 -5.32 -22.61
C VAL A 48 -1.03 -6.38 -21.51
N ASN A 49 -0.13 -7.36 -21.51
CA ASN A 49 -0.14 -8.45 -20.53
C ASN A 49 -0.04 -7.91 -19.09
N ILE A 50 -1.00 -8.30 -18.24
CA ILE A 50 -1.13 -7.81 -16.86
C ILE A 50 0.10 -8.15 -16.01
N ILE A 51 0.72 -9.32 -16.22
CA ILE A 51 1.91 -9.75 -15.49
C ILE A 51 3.09 -8.83 -15.82
N LEU A 52 3.29 -8.49 -17.10
CA LEU A 52 4.33 -7.56 -17.51
C LEU A 52 4.12 -6.16 -16.91
N VAL A 53 2.87 -5.69 -16.88
CA VAL A 53 2.51 -4.42 -16.23
C VAL A 53 2.84 -4.49 -14.73
N GLY A 54 2.48 -5.56 -14.04
CA GLY A 54 2.82 -5.77 -12.63
C GLY A 54 4.33 -5.70 -12.37
N ILE A 55 5.13 -6.48 -13.10
CA ILE A 55 6.59 -6.55 -12.93
C ILE A 55 7.26 -5.19 -13.05
N ILE A 56 6.78 -4.33 -13.95
CA ILE A 56 7.37 -3.00 -14.20
C ILE A 56 6.83 -1.97 -13.19
N PHE A 57 5.51 -1.92 -13.01
CA PHE A 57 4.88 -0.82 -12.30
C PHE A 57 4.88 -0.98 -10.78
N ILE A 58 4.95 -2.20 -10.24
CA ILE A 58 5.08 -2.43 -8.79
C ILE A 58 6.36 -1.79 -8.22
N PRO A 59 7.57 -2.13 -8.71
CA PRO A 59 8.79 -1.50 -8.22
C PRO A 59 8.84 -0.01 -8.55
N LEU A 60 8.30 0.42 -9.70
CA LEU A 60 8.23 1.84 -10.06
C LEU A 60 7.37 2.64 -9.07
N LYS A 61 6.20 2.11 -8.69
CA LYS A 61 5.30 2.74 -7.70
C LYS A 61 5.98 2.86 -6.34
N LEU A 62 6.62 1.78 -5.86
CA LEU A 62 7.40 1.81 -4.62
C LEU A 62 8.53 2.84 -4.68
N LEU A 63 9.23 2.93 -5.81
CA LEU A 63 10.31 3.89 -6.02
C LEU A 63 9.78 5.32 -5.91
N THR A 64 8.67 5.64 -6.58
CA THR A 64 8.06 6.98 -6.56
C THR A 64 7.50 7.36 -5.21
N ILE A 65 6.85 6.43 -4.49
CA ILE A 65 6.36 6.68 -3.13
C ILE A 65 7.53 6.98 -2.19
N ILE A 66 8.55 6.12 -2.18
CA ILE A 66 9.60 6.18 -1.16
C ILE A 66 10.60 7.30 -1.45
N TYR A 67 11.22 7.35 -2.64
CA TYR A 67 12.29 8.30 -2.94
C TYR A 67 11.82 9.74 -3.12
N LEU A 68 10.54 9.93 -3.45
CA LEU A 68 9.96 11.25 -3.59
C LEU A 68 9.25 11.71 -2.31
N GLY A 69 8.89 10.76 -1.42
CA GLY A 69 8.27 11.04 -0.13
C GLY A 69 9.27 11.30 1.02
N THR A 70 10.50 10.78 0.93
CA THR A 70 11.54 11.03 1.95
C THR A 70 12.71 11.87 1.43
N HIS A 71 13.37 12.56 2.35
CA HIS A 71 14.52 13.42 2.08
C HIS A 71 15.84 12.67 2.23
N ASP A 72 15.83 11.65 3.08
CA ASP A 72 17.02 10.94 3.51
C ASP A 72 17.23 9.72 2.60
N TYR A 73 18.34 9.74 1.86
CA TYR A 73 18.65 8.67 0.92
C TYR A 73 18.89 7.33 1.63
N THR A 74 19.46 7.32 2.84
CA THR A 74 19.68 6.08 3.59
C THR A 74 18.36 5.50 4.07
N VAL A 75 17.41 6.34 4.51
CA VAL A 75 16.04 5.92 4.82
C VAL A 75 15.37 5.36 3.56
N ALA A 76 15.42 6.09 2.44
CA ALA A 76 14.80 5.69 1.19
C ALA A 76 15.31 4.32 0.70
N LYS A 77 16.63 4.12 0.73
CA LYS A 77 17.27 2.89 0.27
C LYS A 77 16.83 1.68 1.11
N ASN A 78 16.89 1.80 2.43
CA ASN A 78 16.52 0.70 3.33
C ASN A 78 15.01 0.42 3.27
N ALA A 79 14.18 1.46 3.30
CA ALA A 79 12.74 1.34 3.17
C ALA A 79 12.34 0.69 1.85
N PHE A 80 12.96 1.07 0.72
CA PHE A 80 12.67 0.49 -0.59
C PHE A 80 13.03 -1.00 -0.64
N LEU A 81 14.20 -1.38 -0.10
CA LEU A 81 14.61 -2.79 -0.07
C LEU A 81 13.64 -3.62 0.77
N THR A 82 13.26 -3.13 1.96
CA THR A 82 12.28 -3.83 2.80
C THR A 82 10.92 -3.92 2.11
N ALA A 83 10.41 -2.79 1.60
CA ALA A 83 9.11 -2.73 0.94
C ALA A 83 9.04 -3.68 -0.25
N LEU A 84 10.11 -3.77 -1.05
CA LEU A 84 10.19 -4.69 -2.18
C LEU A 84 10.16 -6.16 -1.71
N CYS A 85 10.98 -6.52 -0.72
CA CYS A 85 11.00 -7.88 -0.18
C CYS A 85 9.65 -8.29 0.43
N VAL A 86 9.04 -7.43 1.25
CA VAL A 86 7.72 -7.67 1.84
C VAL A 86 6.66 -7.79 0.76
N SER A 87 6.66 -6.88 -0.22
CA SER A 87 5.68 -6.90 -1.31
C SER A 87 5.76 -8.18 -2.13
N LEU A 88 6.96 -8.73 -2.36
CA LEU A 88 7.13 -10.03 -3.02
C LEU A 88 6.53 -11.18 -2.19
N ILE A 89 6.75 -11.18 -0.87
CA ILE A 89 6.18 -12.21 0.02
C ILE A 89 4.65 -12.14 0.00
N VAL A 90 4.08 -10.95 0.17
CA VAL A 90 2.62 -10.79 0.22
C VAL A 90 2.00 -11.02 -1.16
N MET A 91 2.68 -10.69 -2.26
CA MET A 91 2.24 -11.03 -3.61
C MET A 91 2.04 -12.53 -3.80
N LEU A 92 2.95 -13.36 -3.26
CA LEU A 92 2.79 -14.82 -3.31
C LEU A 92 1.55 -15.28 -2.52
N ILE A 93 1.29 -14.66 -1.38
CA ILE A 93 0.08 -14.93 -0.57
C ILE A 93 -1.18 -14.55 -1.34
N ILE A 94 -1.20 -13.37 -1.98
CA ILE A 94 -2.32 -12.90 -2.80
C ILE A 94 -2.58 -13.89 -3.94
N ILE A 95 -1.57 -14.26 -4.74
CA ILE A 95 -1.76 -15.18 -5.87
C ILE A 95 -2.35 -16.52 -5.42
N LEU A 96 -1.94 -17.03 -4.25
CA LEU A 96 -2.43 -18.28 -3.71
C LEU A 96 -3.89 -18.16 -3.24
N LEU A 97 -4.19 -17.15 -2.43
CA LEU A 97 -5.47 -17.04 -1.73
C LEU A 97 -6.56 -16.39 -2.58
N GLU A 98 -6.23 -15.47 -3.47
CA GLU A 98 -7.18 -14.79 -4.35
C GLU A 98 -7.88 -15.80 -5.28
N SER A 99 -7.11 -16.79 -5.76
CA SER A 99 -7.67 -17.86 -6.59
C SER A 99 -8.72 -18.71 -5.87
N LEU A 100 -8.64 -18.80 -4.54
CA LEU A 100 -9.56 -19.55 -3.67
C LEU A 100 -10.79 -18.72 -3.30
N ALA A 101 -10.65 -17.39 -3.20
CA ALA A 101 -11.73 -16.48 -2.81
C ALA A 101 -12.82 -16.33 -3.88
N GLN A 102 -12.47 -16.55 -5.15
CA GLN A 102 -13.39 -16.43 -6.30
C GLN A 102 -14.09 -15.06 -6.39
N THR A 103 -13.47 -13.99 -5.89
CA THR A 103 -14.02 -12.62 -5.84
C THR A 103 -13.87 -11.84 -7.15
N GLN A 104 -13.31 -12.43 -8.20
CA GLN A 104 -12.96 -11.70 -9.42
C GLN A 104 -14.14 -11.13 -10.21
N GLY A 105 -14.00 -9.91 -10.72
CA GLY A 105 -14.99 -9.24 -11.58
C GLY A 105 -16.02 -8.45 -10.78
N PHE A 106 -17.14 -8.09 -11.40
CA PHE A 106 -18.14 -7.25 -10.74
C PHE A 106 -18.94 -8.06 -9.71
N GLY A 107 -19.16 -7.49 -8.53
CA GLY A 107 -20.15 -7.98 -7.57
C GLY A 107 -21.57 -7.64 -8.00
N ASP A 108 -22.57 -8.23 -7.36
CA ASP A 108 -23.97 -8.16 -7.79
C ASP A 108 -24.46 -6.70 -7.91
N GLN A 109 -24.03 -5.83 -6.99
CA GLN A 109 -24.41 -4.42 -6.95
C GLN A 109 -23.82 -3.61 -8.13
N ALA A 110 -22.58 -3.91 -8.52
CA ALA A 110 -21.94 -3.24 -9.66
C ALA A 110 -22.33 -3.90 -11.00
N GLY A 111 -22.72 -5.17 -10.97
CA GLY A 111 -23.17 -5.92 -12.14
C GLY A 111 -24.50 -5.40 -12.70
N GLU A 112 -25.38 -4.86 -11.86
CA GLU A 112 -26.65 -4.27 -12.28
C GLU A 112 -26.46 -3.09 -13.26
N GLU A 113 -25.44 -2.25 -13.05
CA GLU A 113 -25.11 -1.14 -13.94
C GLU A 113 -24.60 -1.60 -15.32
N LEU A 114 -24.12 -2.84 -15.39
CA LEU A 114 -23.54 -3.43 -16.60
C LEU A 114 -24.55 -4.28 -17.38
N ILE A 115 -25.80 -4.38 -16.92
CA ILE A 115 -26.86 -5.12 -17.62
C ILE A 115 -27.04 -4.53 -19.03
N GLY A 116 -26.92 -5.40 -20.04
CA GLY A 116 -27.02 -5.02 -21.45
C GLY A 116 -25.70 -4.61 -22.11
N LEU A 117 -24.59 -4.56 -21.36
CA LEU A 117 -23.24 -4.41 -21.90
C LEU A 117 -22.57 -5.77 -22.10
N SER A 118 -21.62 -5.84 -23.03
CA SER A 118 -20.80 -7.05 -23.21
C SER A 118 -19.83 -7.18 -22.05
N LEU A 119 -20.02 -8.22 -21.23
CA LEU A 119 -19.09 -8.60 -20.17
C LEU A 119 -17.83 -9.31 -20.71
N ASN A 120 -17.82 -9.68 -21.99
CA ASN A 120 -16.67 -10.33 -22.62
C ASN A 120 -15.66 -9.28 -23.14
N VAL A 121 -14.87 -8.75 -22.21
CA VAL A 121 -13.84 -7.72 -22.48
C VAL A 121 -12.53 -8.34 -23.01
N GLY A 122 -12.41 -9.68 -23.01
CA GLY A 122 -11.18 -10.38 -23.45
C GLY A 122 -10.01 -10.24 -22.47
N ILE A 123 -10.26 -9.72 -21.26
CA ILE A 123 -9.26 -9.51 -20.21
C ILE A 123 -9.64 -10.36 -18.99
N SER A 124 -8.64 -10.98 -18.34
CA SER A 124 -8.87 -11.79 -17.15
C SER A 124 -9.13 -10.92 -15.92
N PHE A 125 -10.38 -10.91 -15.45
CA PHE A 125 -10.75 -10.24 -14.20
C PHE A 125 -10.02 -10.81 -12.97
N ALA A 126 -9.64 -12.09 -12.98
CA ALA A 126 -8.85 -12.69 -11.91
C ALA A 126 -7.44 -12.08 -11.83
N GLN A 127 -6.80 -11.85 -12.99
CA GLN A 127 -5.50 -11.18 -13.02
C GLN A 127 -5.61 -9.70 -12.62
N ILE A 128 -6.72 -9.04 -12.96
CA ILE A 128 -6.99 -7.68 -12.51
C ILE A 128 -7.14 -7.64 -10.98
N ALA A 129 -7.94 -8.54 -10.40
CA ALA A 129 -8.15 -8.61 -8.94
C ALA A 129 -6.82 -8.79 -8.19
N ILE A 130 -5.98 -9.74 -8.63
CA ILE A 130 -4.63 -9.93 -8.09
C ILE A 130 -3.80 -8.64 -8.19
N LEU A 131 -3.79 -7.96 -9.35
CA LEU A 131 -3.02 -6.74 -9.54
C LEU A 131 -3.52 -5.59 -8.65
N VAL A 132 -4.84 -5.45 -8.52
CA VAL A 132 -5.49 -4.44 -7.65
C VAL A 132 -5.11 -4.70 -6.21
N ALA A 133 -5.25 -5.94 -5.71
CA ALA A 133 -4.88 -6.31 -4.35
C ALA A 133 -3.41 -6.00 -4.04
N ILE A 134 -2.50 -6.33 -4.97
CA ILE A 134 -1.08 -5.97 -4.85
C ILE A 134 -0.93 -4.45 -4.78
N PHE A 135 -1.51 -3.70 -5.72
CA PHE A 135 -1.36 -2.25 -5.77
C PHE A 135 -1.90 -1.54 -4.52
N SER A 136 -2.99 -2.04 -3.93
CA SER A 136 -3.62 -1.50 -2.74
C SER A 136 -2.73 -1.61 -1.51
N MET A 137 -2.06 -2.76 -1.31
CA MET A 137 -1.17 -2.94 -0.14
C MET A 137 0.16 -2.16 -0.22
N LEU A 138 0.64 -1.80 -1.42
CA LEU A 138 1.96 -1.16 -1.60
C LEU A 138 2.10 0.15 -0.82
N GLY A 139 1.01 0.92 -0.70
CA GLY A 139 1.01 2.19 0.02
C GLY A 139 1.31 1.98 1.50
N ALA A 140 0.58 1.08 2.16
CA ALA A 140 0.74 0.75 3.56
C ALA A 140 2.13 0.16 3.87
N ILE A 141 2.64 -0.73 3.00
CA ILE A 141 3.98 -1.30 3.14
C ILE A 141 5.05 -0.21 3.02
N ALA A 142 4.92 0.70 2.06
CA ALA A 142 5.87 1.78 1.85
C ALA A 142 5.88 2.77 3.03
N GLU A 143 4.71 3.16 3.52
CA GLU A 143 4.56 4.02 4.70
C GLU A 143 5.22 3.40 5.93
N ALA A 144 4.87 2.15 6.26
CA ALA A 144 5.46 1.46 7.40
C ALA A 144 6.98 1.28 7.25
N SER A 145 7.46 0.98 6.04
CA SER A 145 8.90 0.82 5.76
C SER A 145 9.68 2.12 5.96
N VAL A 146 9.12 3.25 5.50
CA VAL A 146 9.73 4.57 5.68
C VAL A 146 9.72 4.97 7.16
N ALA A 147 8.61 4.80 7.87
CA ALA A 147 8.50 5.11 9.28
C ALA A 147 9.49 4.31 10.13
N MET A 148 9.53 2.99 9.93
CA MET A 148 10.47 2.10 10.63
C MET A 148 11.93 2.43 10.31
N SER A 149 12.26 2.64 9.03
CA SER A 149 13.63 2.96 8.65
C SER A 149 14.08 4.31 9.19
N ALA A 150 13.20 5.33 9.20
CA ALA A 150 13.51 6.64 9.74
C ALA A 150 13.73 6.58 11.26
N GLY A 151 12.81 5.94 12.00
CA GLY A 151 12.91 5.82 13.46
C GLY A 151 14.17 5.07 13.90
N LEU A 152 14.50 3.96 13.25
CA LEU A 152 15.70 3.18 13.56
C LEU A 152 17.00 3.90 13.19
N LEU A 153 17.02 4.62 12.06
CA LEU A 153 18.18 5.42 11.69
C LEU A 153 18.42 6.57 12.66
N GLU A 154 17.35 7.21 13.14
CA GLU A 154 17.45 8.27 14.13
C GLU A 154 18.02 7.75 15.46
N LEU A 155 17.58 6.56 15.91
CA LEU A 155 18.15 5.91 17.09
C LEU A 155 19.66 5.62 16.93
N LYS A 156 20.10 5.10 15.78
CA LYS A 156 21.53 4.86 15.51
C LYS A 156 22.33 6.17 15.38
N ARG A 157 21.73 7.25 14.88
CA ARG A 157 22.37 8.57 14.83
C ARG A 157 22.57 9.16 16.23
N HIS A 158 21.59 8.98 17.10
CA HIS A 158 21.63 9.46 18.47
C HIS A 158 22.57 8.64 19.37
N ASP A 159 22.58 7.31 19.21
CA ASP A 159 23.53 6.41 19.87
C ASP A 159 24.31 5.59 18.83
N PRO A 160 25.48 6.08 18.38
CA PRO A 160 26.33 5.36 17.44
C PRO A 160 26.84 4.02 17.97
N ASN A 161 26.90 3.81 19.28
CA ASN A 161 27.40 2.55 19.86
C ASN A 161 26.27 1.55 20.12
N ILE A 162 25.03 1.85 19.74
CA ILE A 162 23.89 0.96 19.94
C ILE A 162 24.16 -0.42 19.32
N THR A 163 24.04 -1.45 20.15
CA THR A 163 24.25 -2.83 19.71
C THR A 163 23.09 -3.32 18.87
N GLN A 164 23.34 -4.30 18.01
CA GLN A 164 22.31 -4.93 17.18
C GLN A 164 21.11 -5.42 18.00
N LYS A 165 21.34 -6.01 19.18
CA LYS A 165 20.29 -6.51 20.08
C LYS A 165 19.44 -5.36 20.65
N GLN A 166 20.06 -4.25 21.02
CA GLN A 166 19.35 -3.07 21.50
C GLN A 166 18.51 -2.45 20.38
N LEU A 167 19.06 -2.34 19.17
CA LEU A 167 18.32 -1.81 18.03
C LEU A 167 17.11 -2.69 17.66
N ILE A 168 17.24 -4.01 17.75
CA ILE A 168 16.11 -4.94 17.55
C ILE A 168 15.04 -4.74 18.62
N LYS A 169 15.44 -4.60 19.89
CA LYS A 169 14.48 -4.34 20.98
C LYS A 169 13.73 -3.02 20.75
N SER A 170 14.43 -1.93 20.49
CA SER A 170 13.81 -0.63 20.20
C SER A 170 12.98 -0.66 18.92
N GLY A 171 13.39 -1.44 17.90
CA GLY A 171 12.60 -1.65 16.70
C GLY A 171 11.27 -2.33 16.95
N ASN A 172 11.19 -3.26 17.91
CA ASN A 172 9.91 -3.85 18.30
C ASN A 172 9.00 -2.83 19.00
N GLU A 173 9.56 -1.94 19.84
CA GLU A 173 8.81 -0.88 20.53
C GLU A 173 8.26 0.14 19.52
N VAL A 174 9.12 0.70 18.65
CA VAL A 174 8.71 1.61 17.57
C VAL A 174 7.73 0.93 16.60
N GLY A 175 7.99 -0.36 16.32
CA GLY A 175 7.15 -1.17 15.45
C GLY A 175 5.73 -1.35 15.95
N SER A 176 5.53 -1.45 17.27
CA SER A 176 4.20 -1.53 17.88
C SER A 176 3.39 -0.26 17.61
N ASP A 177 4.02 0.92 17.69
CA ASP A 177 3.37 2.21 17.44
C ASP A 177 3.04 2.40 15.95
N VAL A 178 3.97 2.02 15.07
CA VAL A 178 3.76 2.05 13.61
C VAL A 178 2.63 1.11 13.21
N LEU A 179 2.60 -0.10 13.78
CA LEU A 179 1.55 -1.07 13.50
C LEU A 179 0.17 -0.55 13.91
N GLY A 180 0.04 -0.03 15.13
CA GLY A 180 -1.23 0.48 15.64
C GLY A 180 -1.79 1.65 14.83
N THR A 181 -0.92 2.58 14.42
CA THR A 181 -1.33 3.73 13.59
C THR A 181 -1.70 3.32 12.18
N ALA A 182 -0.90 2.46 11.53
CA ALA A 182 -1.18 1.97 10.19
C ALA A 182 -2.47 1.12 10.11
N MET A 183 -2.71 0.26 11.10
CA MET A 183 -3.92 -0.56 11.15
C MET A 183 -5.20 0.29 11.18
N ASN A 184 -5.20 1.35 12.01
CA ASN A 184 -6.32 2.28 12.09
C ASN A 184 -6.53 3.05 10.78
N THR A 185 -5.46 3.51 10.13
CA THR A 185 -5.55 4.21 8.83
C THR A 185 -6.21 3.34 7.76
N ILE A 186 -5.80 2.08 7.64
CA ILE A 186 -6.39 1.13 6.68
C ILE A 186 -7.86 0.89 7.01
N LEU A 187 -8.20 0.70 8.28
CA LEU A 187 -9.58 0.49 8.73
C LEU A 187 -10.47 1.72 8.45
N PHE A 188 -9.97 2.94 8.64
CA PHE A 188 -10.71 4.14 8.27
C PHE A 188 -10.92 4.27 6.76
N GLY A 189 -9.97 3.80 5.94
CA GLY A 189 -10.14 3.71 4.49
C GLY A 189 -11.34 2.84 4.08
N LEU A 190 -11.48 1.67 4.72
CA LEU A 190 -12.65 0.79 4.55
C LEU A 190 -13.94 1.54 4.92
N PHE A 191 -14.01 2.06 6.15
CA PHE A 191 -15.21 2.73 6.63
C PHE A 191 -15.60 3.91 5.73
N GLY A 192 -14.64 4.69 5.24
CA GLY A 192 -14.92 5.81 4.34
C GLY A 192 -15.59 5.41 3.02
N SER A 193 -15.20 4.26 2.45
CA SER A 193 -15.69 3.82 1.15
C SER A 193 -16.90 2.87 1.25
N PHE A 194 -17.02 2.12 2.35
CA PHE A 194 -18.04 1.07 2.54
C PHE A 194 -19.18 1.47 3.50
N LEU A 195 -19.14 2.63 4.16
CA LEU A 195 -20.25 3.04 5.04
C LEU A 195 -21.64 3.00 4.35
N PRO A 196 -21.79 3.49 3.09
CA PRO A 196 -23.09 3.40 2.40
C PRO A 196 -23.56 1.95 2.22
N ILE A 197 -22.66 1.02 1.88
CA ILE A 197 -23.02 -0.39 1.67
C ILE A 197 -23.33 -1.08 3.00
N PHE A 198 -22.66 -0.72 4.09
CA PHE A 198 -23.04 -1.19 5.42
C PHE A 198 -24.45 -0.75 5.82
N ILE A 199 -24.80 0.52 5.57
CA ILE A 199 -26.16 1.01 5.82
C ILE A 199 -27.17 0.25 4.97
N TRP A 200 -26.84 -0.03 3.70
CA TRP A 200 -27.67 -0.83 2.81
C TRP A 200 -27.93 -2.23 3.36
N TYR A 201 -26.87 -2.97 3.75
CA TYR A 201 -26.98 -4.30 4.35
C TYR A 201 -27.86 -4.29 5.60
N MET A 202 -27.67 -3.32 6.48
CA MET A 202 -28.45 -3.19 7.71
C MET A 202 -29.92 -2.85 7.43
N ARG A 203 -30.19 -1.96 6.47
CA ARG A 203 -31.55 -1.52 6.13
C ARG A 203 -32.35 -2.58 5.39
N LEU A 204 -31.68 -3.44 4.62
CA LEU A 204 -32.30 -4.57 3.92
C LEU A 204 -32.27 -5.86 4.74
N ASN A 205 -31.81 -5.82 6.00
CA ASN A 205 -31.73 -6.97 6.90
C ASN A 205 -30.93 -8.15 6.34
N TYR A 206 -29.82 -7.87 5.66
CA TYR A 206 -28.88 -8.91 5.27
C TYR A 206 -28.35 -9.60 6.53
N SER A 207 -28.34 -10.93 6.51
CA SER A 207 -27.69 -11.72 7.53
C SER A 207 -26.17 -11.55 7.47
N LEU A 208 -25.49 -11.79 8.59
CA LEU A 208 -24.02 -11.76 8.64
C LEU A 208 -23.41 -12.74 7.63
N PHE A 209 -24.06 -13.90 7.41
CA PHE A 209 -23.60 -14.87 6.43
C PHE A 209 -23.68 -14.35 4.99
N GLU A 210 -24.74 -13.61 4.64
CA GLU A 210 -24.85 -12.98 3.32
C GLU A 210 -23.77 -11.90 3.13
N ILE A 211 -23.49 -11.07 4.14
CA ILE A 211 -22.44 -10.05 4.06
C ILE A 211 -21.05 -10.70 3.90
N LEU A 212 -20.77 -11.75 4.67
CA LEU A 212 -19.47 -12.45 4.62
C LEU A 212 -19.26 -13.27 3.34
N ASN A 213 -20.30 -13.48 2.53
CA ASN A 213 -20.20 -14.10 1.21
C ASN A 213 -20.46 -13.09 0.08
N ASP A 214 -20.70 -11.81 0.41
CA ASP A 214 -20.87 -10.77 -0.58
C ASP A 214 -19.54 -10.48 -1.27
N LYS A 215 -19.55 -10.54 -2.60
CA LYS A 215 -18.34 -10.46 -3.39
C LYS A 215 -17.58 -9.14 -3.23
N LEU A 216 -18.29 -8.00 -3.22
CA LEU A 216 -17.66 -6.69 -3.05
C LEU A 216 -17.05 -6.56 -1.64
N PHE A 217 -17.77 -7.04 -0.63
CA PHE A 217 -17.29 -6.99 0.75
C PHE A 217 -16.08 -7.88 0.96
N VAL A 218 -16.11 -9.14 0.49
CA VAL A 218 -15.01 -10.09 0.65
C VAL A 218 -13.76 -9.61 -0.07
N ASP A 219 -13.88 -9.08 -1.29
CA ASP A 219 -12.75 -8.56 -2.06
C ASP A 219 -12.00 -7.45 -1.31
N GLU A 220 -12.73 -6.44 -0.83
CA GLU A 220 -12.13 -5.34 -0.06
C GLU A 220 -11.57 -5.83 1.29
N PHE A 221 -12.27 -6.74 1.95
CA PHE A 221 -11.81 -7.29 3.22
C PHE A 221 -10.49 -8.07 3.05
N LEU A 222 -10.33 -8.82 1.95
CA LEU A 222 -9.08 -9.49 1.62
C LEU A 222 -7.95 -8.48 1.39
N ILE A 223 -8.19 -7.40 0.64
CA ILE A 223 -7.22 -6.31 0.42
C ILE A 223 -6.71 -5.73 1.75
N ILE A 224 -7.62 -5.53 2.71
CA ILE A 224 -7.28 -5.03 4.05
C ILE A 224 -6.41 -6.03 4.81
N VAL A 225 -6.79 -7.31 4.79
CA VAL A 225 -6.03 -8.38 5.45
C VAL A 225 -4.63 -8.48 4.83
N TYR A 226 -4.50 -8.42 3.50
CA TYR A 226 -3.20 -8.39 2.82
C TYR A 226 -2.36 -7.18 3.23
N SER A 227 -3.00 -6.01 3.35
CA SER A 227 -2.33 -4.79 3.82
C SER A 227 -1.85 -4.92 5.27
N PHE A 228 -2.64 -5.51 6.16
CA PHE A 228 -2.23 -5.81 7.54
C PHE A 228 -1.06 -6.78 7.59
N ILE A 229 -1.10 -7.88 6.83
CA ILE A 229 0.01 -8.83 6.73
C ILE A 229 1.28 -8.11 6.24
N GLY A 230 1.15 -7.25 5.22
CA GLY A 230 2.25 -6.43 4.72
C GLY A 230 2.89 -5.56 5.79
N VAL A 231 2.09 -4.81 6.55
CA VAL A 231 2.61 -3.95 7.63
C VAL A 231 3.23 -4.80 8.76
N LEU A 232 2.57 -5.89 9.16
CA LEU A 232 3.06 -6.81 10.18
C LEU A 232 4.43 -7.42 9.83
N LEU A 233 4.64 -7.78 8.56
CA LEU A 233 5.92 -8.29 8.08
C LEU A 233 6.97 -7.19 7.95
N THR A 234 6.55 -5.96 7.60
CA THR A 234 7.46 -4.82 7.40
C THR A 234 8.25 -4.46 8.65
N VAL A 235 7.61 -4.49 9.82
CA VAL A 235 8.23 -4.14 11.11
C VAL A 235 9.47 -5.01 11.43
N PRO A 236 9.37 -6.35 11.54
CA PRO A 236 10.51 -7.19 11.85
C PRO A 236 11.54 -7.21 10.72
N LEU A 237 11.12 -7.23 9.44
CA LEU A 237 12.04 -7.22 8.31
C LEU A 237 12.88 -5.94 8.25
N THR A 238 12.27 -4.77 8.44
CA THR A 238 13.00 -3.50 8.45
C THR A 238 14.01 -3.48 9.59
N THR A 239 13.58 -3.92 10.77
CA THR A 239 14.41 -3.96 11.98
C THR A 239 15.65 -4.85 11.79
N ILE A 240 15.48 -6.08 11.29
CA ILE A 240 16.58 -7.01 11.05
C ILE A 240 17.54 -6.48 9.97
N LEU A 241 16.99 -5.98 8.86
CA LEU A 241 17.80 -5.47 7.74
C LEU A 241 18.64 -4.26 8.15
N LEU A 242 18.07 -3.31 8.89
CA LEU A 242 18.82 -2.15 9.39
C LEU A 242 19.86 -2.54 10.43
N ALA A 243 19.49 -3.42 11.37
CA ALA A 243 20.41 -3.87 12.41
C ALA A 243 21.62 -4.60 11.81
N HIS A 244 21.44 -5.41 10.75
CA HIS A 244 22.57 -6.03 10.05
C HIS A 244 23.40 -5.00 9.25
N THR A 245 22.74 -4.13 8.48
CA THR A 245 23.43 -3.23 7.55
C THR A 245 24.26 -2.15 8.26
N LEU A 246 23.75 -1.61 9.37
CA LEU A 246 24.39 -0.50 10.07
C LEU A 246 25.53 -0.96 10.99
N THR A 247 25.42 -2.14 11.62
CA THR A 247 26.51 -2.68 12.46
C THR A 247 27.68 -3.21 11.62
N HIS A 248 27.43 -3.66 10.39
CA HIS A 248 28.48 -4.18 9.52
C HIS A 248 29.35 -3.09 8.86
N ASN A 249 28.81 -1.87 8.67
CA ASN A 249 29.58 -0.73 8.13
C ASN A 249 30.60 -0.17 9.14
N GLU A 250 30.45 -0.44 10.44
CA GLU A 250 31.45 -0.07 11.47
C GLU A 250 32.67 -1.00 11.46
N LEU A 251 32.54 -2.23 10.96
CA LEU A 251 33.67 -3.19 10.85
C LEU A 251 34.55 -2.97 9.60
N LYS A 252 34.14 -2.07 8.70
CA LYS A 252 34.87 -1.74 7.45
C LYS A 252 35.53 -0.36 7.45
N LYS A 253 35.42 0.40 8.55
CA LYS A 253 36.17 1.65 8.78
C LYS A 253 37.29 1.40 9.78
#